data_AF-A0A165ZAY2-F1
#
_entry.id   AF-A0A165ZAY2-F1
#
_cell.length_a   1.000
_cell.length_b   1.000
_cell.length_c   1.000
_cell.angle_alpha   90.00
_cell.angle_beta   90.00
_cell.angle_gamma   90.00
#
_symmetry.space_group_name_H-M   'P 1'
#
loop_
_entity.id
_entity.type
_entity.pdbx_description
1 polymer ?
#
loop_
_entity_poly.entity_id
_entity_poly.type
_entity_poly.pdbx_seq_one_letter_code
_entity_poly.pdbx_strand_id
1 'polypeptide(L)'
;MEAHPTFAALAPFFARYSPAVQGVAFQTYNDLLLSQRWADPRVLDLPACVRCAFEGVPPNSDCRALVVPCALVESISLDWLDRAFEGMDRPEKIFLAIVSDDSSIVYYKLTACINKPPV
;
A
#
# COMPACT_ATOMS: atom_id res chain seq x y z
N MET A 1 9.91 15.77 1.75
CA MET A 1 9.32 14.62 2.48
C MET A 1 9.58 14.72 3.98
N GLU A 2 10.83 14.76 4.43
CA GLU A 2 11.21 14.65 5.85
C GLU A 2 10.66 15.75 6.78
N ALA A 3 10.46 16.98 6.25
CA ALA A 3 9.88 18.09 7.00
C ALA A 3 8.34 17.98 7.19
N HIS A 4 7.68 17.01 6.55
CA HIS A 4 6.22 16.89 6.60
C HIS A 4 5.78 16.09 7.85
N PRO A 5 4.73 16.50 8.57
CA PRO A 5 4.31 15.87 9.83
C PRO A 5 4.05 14.35 9.73
N THR A 6 3.53 13.89 8.59
CA THR A 6 3.22 12.47 8.37
C THR A 6 4.45 11.60 8.16
N PHE A 7 5.62 12.20 7.89
CA PHE A 7 6.86 11.45 7.71
C PHE A 7 7.26 10.66 8.95
N ALA A 8 6.98 11.18 10.15
CA ALA A 8 7.31 10.52 11.41
C ALA A 8 6.68 9.12 11.54
N ALA A 9 5.51 8.89 10.95
CA ALA A 9 4.86 7.58 10.95
C ALA A 9 5.58 6.55 10.06
N LEU A 10 6.30 7.01 9.04
CA LEU A 10 6.96 6.15 8.04
C LEU A 10 8.48 6.03 8.25
N ALA A 11 9.09 7.01 8.93
CA ALA A 11 10.52 7.08 9.17
C ALA A 11 11.15 5.77 9.71
N PRO A 12 10.53 5.02 10.64
CA PRO A 12 11.09 3.75 11.12
C PRO A 12 11.27 2.67 10.04
N PHE A 13 10.46 2.73 8.98
CA PHE A 13 10.42 1.72 7.92
C PHE A 13 11.36 2.07 6.76
N PHE A 14 11.64 3.36 6.56
CA PHE A 14 12.33 3.86 5.37
C PHE A 14 13.83 3.56 5.32
N ALA A 15 14.47 3.30 6.46
CA ALA A 15 15.90 3.00 6.52
C ALA A 15 16.34 1.81 5.64
N ARG A 16 15.40 0.93 5.26
CA ARG A 16 15.66 -0.31 4.50
C ARG A 16 15.23 -0.20 3.03
N TYR A 17 14.60 0.90 2.62
CA TYR A 17 14.00 1.04 1.30
C TYR A 17 14.75 2.07 0.44
N SER A 18 14.74 1.89 -0.88
CA SER A 18 15.33 2.88 -1.79
C SER A 18 14.48 4.17 -1.84
N PRO A 19 15.06 5.33 -2.22
CA PRO A 19 14.33 6.60 -2.25
C PRO A 19 13.05 6.58 -3.10
N ALA A 20 13.06 5.84 -4.21
CA ALA A 20 11.87 5.68 -5.06
C ALA A 20 10.72 5.01 -4.29
N VAL A 21 11.03 3.95 -3.56
CA VAL A 21 10.05 3.21 -2.74
C VAL A 21 9.51 4.05 -1.60
N GLN A 22 10.38 4.81 -0.95
CA GLN A 22 9.99 5.74 0.10
C GLN A 22 9.03 6.82 -0.43
N GLY A 23 9.30 7.36 -1.63
CA GLY A 23 8.44 8.35 -2.28
C GLY A 23 7.03 7.83 -2.54
N VAL A 24 6.93 6.64 -3.16
CA VAL A 24 5.65 5.97 -3.42
C VAL A 24 4.90 5.70 -2.12
N ALA A 25 5.57 5.13 -1.12
CA ALA A 25 4.96 4.86 0.19
C ALA A 25 4.45 6.13 0.87
N PHE A 26 5.25 7.19 0.89
CA PHE A 26 4.87 8.48 1.48
C PHE A 26 3.66 9.09 0.79
N GLN A 27 3.63 9.03 -0.54
CA GLN A 27 2.53 9.58 -1.32
C GLN A 27 1.23 8.79 -1.10
N THR A 28 1.29 7.45 -1.14
CA THR A 28 0.13 6.61 -0.83
C THR A 28 -0.36 6.85 0.59
N TYR A 29 0.52 6.91 1.59
CA TYR A 29 0.10 7.16 2.97
C TYR A 29 -0.62 8.51 3.11
N ASN A 30 -0.09 9.58 2.49
CA ASN A 30 -0.74 10.89 2.51
C ASN A 30 -2.08 10.88 1.77
N ASP A 31 -2.19 10.18 0.65
CA ASP A 31 -3.46 10.05 -0.06
C ASP A 31 -4.50 9.33 0.80
N LEU A 32 -4.14 8.21 1.42
CA LEU A 32 -5.03 7.46 2.32
C LEU A 32 -5.46 8.32 3.52
N LEU A 33 -4.51 8.97 4.19
CA LEU A 33 -4.77 9.74 5.41
C LEU A 33 -5.48 11.08 5.15
N LEU A 34 -5.02 11.85 4.16
CA LEU A 34 -5.42 13.26 3.97
C LEU A 34 -6.50 13.41 2.90
N SER A 35 -6.33 12.75 1.75
CA SER A 35 -7.29 12.85 0.63
C SER A 35 -8.51 11.96 0.87
N GLN A 36 -8.28 10.66 1.12
CA GLN A 36 -9.32 9.67 1.32
C GLN A 36 -9.83 9.61 2.76
N ARG A 37 -9.12 10.22 3.71
CA ARG A 37 -9.54 10.34 5.12
C ARG A 37 -9.79 8.98 5.78
N TRP A 38 -8.89 8.03 5.55
CA TRP A 38 -8.91 6.75 6.25
C TRP A 38 -8.72 6.95 7.75
N ALA A 39 -9.45 6.19 8.55
CA ALA A 39 -9.30 6.17 10.00
C ALA A 39 -8.26 5.12 10.43
N ASP A 40 -7.51 5.46 11.48
CA ASP A 40 -6.50 4.61 12.11
C ASP A 40 -5.51 3.90 11.14
N PRO A 41 -4.89 4.62 10.19
CA PRO A 41 -3.92 4.00 9.29
C PRO A 41 -2.69 3.54 10.06
N ARG A 42 -2.36 2.27 9.90
CA ARG A 42 -1.18 1.59 10.46
C ARG A 42 -0.25 1.23 9.33
N VAL A 43 1.04 1.29 9.62
CA VAL A 43 2.10 0.92 8.68
C VAL A 43 2.59 -0.46 9.06
N LEU A 44 2.61 -1.37 8.09
CA LEU A 44 3.09 -2.74 8.21
C LEU A 44 4.39 -2.88 7.42
N ASP A 45 5.44 -3.48 7.99
CA ASP A 45 6.68 -3.79 7.26
C ASP A 45 6.51 -5.12 6.51
N LEU A 46 6.78 -5.12 5.20
CA LEU A 46 6.83 -6.31 4.35
C LEU A 46 8.27 -6.52 3.83
N PRO A 47 9.18 -7.05 4.67
CA PRO A 47 10.60 -7.15 4.32
C PRO A 47 10.85 -8.07 3.12
N ALA A 48 10.03 -9.10 2.93
CA ALA A 48 10.12 -10.02 1.79
C ALA A 48 9.83 -9.35 0.43
N CYS A 49 9.14 -8.22 0.45
CA CYS A 49 8.78 -7.41 -0.72
C CYS A 49 9.59 -6.10 -0.80
N VAL A 50 10.40 -5.80 0.23
CA VAL A 50 11.09 -4.51 0.42
C VAL A 50 10.08 -3.35 0.30
N ARG A 51 8.94 -3.50 0.98
CA ARG A 51 7.84 -2.52 0.99
C ARG A 51 7.25 -2.37 2.38
N CYS A 52 6.61 -1.24 2.61
CA CYS A 52 5.58 -1.14 3.63
C CYS A 52 4.19 -1.36 3.02
N ALA A 53 3.24 -1.83 3.81
CA ALA A 53 1.82 -1.81 3.52
C ALA A 53 1.07 -0.93 4.51
N PHE A 54 -0.16 -0.58 4.17
CA PHE A 54 -1.03 0.23 5.01
C PHE A 54 -2.30 -0.53 5.35
N GLU A 55 -2.64 -0.57 6.63
CA GLU A 55 -3.91 -1.10 7.11
C GLU A 55 -4.72 0.02 7.73
N GLY A 56 -5.96 0.21 7.34
CA GLY A 56 -6.84 1.20 7.96
C GLY A 56 -8.29 1.04 7.55
N VAL A 57 -9.14 1.96 7.99
CA VAL A 57 -10.59 1.92 7.71
C VAL A 57 -10.92 2.97 6.66
N PRO A 58 -11.31 2.58 5.44
CA PRO A 58 -11.76 3.52 4.41
C PRO A 58 -13.02 4.29 4.86
N PRO A 59 -13.25 5.50 4.33
CA PRO A 59 -14.51 6.20 4.57
C PRO A 59 -15.69 5.36 4.08
N ASN A 60 -16.76 5.30 4.88
CA ASN A 60 -17.99 4.54 4.59
C ASN A 60 -17.79 3.01 4.52
N SER A 61 -16.76 2.47 5.18
CA SER A 61 -16.59 1.03 5.35
C SER A 61 -16.46 0.68 6.83
N ASP A 62 -17.08 -0.40 7.25
CA ASP A 62 -16.91 -0.96 8.60
C ASP A 62 -15.72 -1.92 8.69
N CYS A 63 -15.10 -2.25 7.56
CA CYS A 63 -14.02 -3.21 7.46
C CYS A 63 -12.68 -2.53 7.22
N ARG A 64 -11.64 -3.04 7.88
CA ARG A 64 -10.25 -2.68 7.57
C ARG A 64 -9.90 -3.15 6.15
N ALA A 65 -9.10 -2.35 5.47
CA ALA A 65 -8.56 -2.65 4.16
C ALA A 65 -7.02 -2.57 4.21
N LEU A 66 -6.39 -3.39 3.38
CA LEU A 66 -4.94 -3.46 3.23
C LEU A 66 -4.52 -2.89 1.89
N VAL A 67 -3.50 -2.04 1.89
CA VAL A 67 -2.98 -1.35 0.71
C VAL A 67 -1.49 -1.61 0.59
N VAL A 68 -1.02 -1.99 -0.59
CA VAL A 68 0.41 -2.11 -0.90
C VAL A 68 0.77 -1.10 -2.00
N PRO A 69 1.71 -0.18 -1.76
CA PRO A 69 2.15 0.82 -2.73
C PRO A 69 3.17 0.25 -3.73
N CYS A 70 3.06 0.66 -5.00
CA CYS A 70 4.06 0.41 -6.04
C CYS A 70 4.15 1.58 -7.02
N ALA A 71 5.29 1.73 -7.69
CA ALA A 71 5.41 2.72 -8.76
C ALA A 71 4.77 2.21 -10.06
N LEU A 72 4.24 3.10 -10.90
CA LEU A 72 3.71 2.73 -12.23
C LEU A 72 4.78 2.08 -13.13
N VAL A 73 6.02 2.55 -13.02
CA VAL A 73 7.17 2.03 -13.80
C VAL A 73 7.74 0.73 -13.23
N GLU A 74 7.25 0.28 -12.07
CA GLU A 74 7.75 -0.93 -11.42
C GLU A 74 7.14 -2.17 -12.05
N SER A 75 8.00 -3.16 -12.36
CA SER A 75 7.54 -4.48 -12.81
C SER A 75 7.28 -5.37 -11.59
N ILE A 76 6.02 -5.72 -11.35
CA ILE A 76 5.61 -6.58 -10.24
C ILE A 76 5.44 -8.02 -10.74
N SER A 77 6.18 -8.95 -10.12
CA SER A 77 6.03 -10.38 -10.39
C SER A 77 4.91 -11.00 -9.54
N LEU A 78 4.37 -12.13 -9.99
CA LEU A 78 3.40 -12.91 -9.20
C LEU A 78 4.01 -13.42 -7.89
N ASP A 79 5.29 -13.79 -7.90
CA ASP A 79 6.05 -14.20 -6.72
C ASP A 79 6.16 -13.06 -5.69
N TRP A 80 6.32 -11.81 -6.14
CA TRP A 80 6.28 -10.65 -5.26
C TRP A 80 4.90 -10.43 -4.64
N LEU A 81 3.83 -10.63 -5.42
CA LEU A 81 2.46 -10.53 -4.92
C LEU A 81 2.17 -11.61 -3.88
N ASP A 82 2.54 -12.87 -4.14
CA ASP A 82 2.33 -13.96 -3.19
C ASP A 82 3.05 -13.68 -1.85
N ARG A 83 4.30 -13.19 -1.90
CA ARG A 83 5.02 -12.73 -0.69
C ARG A 83 4.32 -11.58 0.03
N ALA A 84 3.69 -10.65 -0.71
CA ALA A 84 2.94 -9.57 -0.09
C ALA A 84 1.70 -10.10 0.64
N PHE A 85 0.95 -11.02 0.01
CA PHE A 85 -0.18 -11.70 0.65
C PHE A 85 0.29 -12.48 1.89
N GLU A 86 1.38 -13.23 1.81
CA GLU A 86 1.96 -13.96 2.95
C GLU A 86 2.35 -13.04 4.11
N GLY A 87 3.04 -11.93 3.83
CA GLY A 87 3.46 -10.96 4.85
C GLY A 87 2.30 -10.25 5.54
N MET A 88 1.09 -10.33 4.99
CA MET A 88 -0.15 -9.78 5.55
C MET A 88 -1.11 -10.86 6.08
N ASP A 89 -0.61 -12.07 6.34
CA ASP A 89 -1.40 -13.21 6.84
C ASP A 89 -2.51 -13.68 5.87
N ARG A 90 -2.18 -13.70 4.57
CA ARG A 90 -3.02 -14.16 3.45
C ARG A 90 -4.47 -13.65 3.52
N PRO A 91 -4.67 -12.32 3.44
CA PRO A 91 -6.01 -11.73 3.43
C PRO A 91 -6.78 -12.14 2.16
N GLU A 92 -8.12 -12.11 2.21
CA GLU A 92 -8.97 -12.40 1.04
C GLU A 92 -8.68 -11.45 -0.13
N LYS A 93 -8.40 -10.18 0.19
CA LYS A 93 -8.14 -9.11 -0.77
C LYS A 93 -7.13 -8.10 -0.24
N ILE A 94 -6.38 -7.51 -1.16
CA ILE A 94 -5.52 -6.35 -0.93
C ILE A 94 -5.79 -5.32 -2.04
N PHE A 95 -5.46 -4.06 -1.77
CA PHE A 95 -5.47 -3.01 -2.78
C PHE A 95 -4.04 -2.68 -3.18
N LEU A 96 -3.72 -2.78 -4.46
CA LEU A 96 -2.46 -2.30 -5.00
C LEU A 96 -2.62 -0.83 -5.37
N ALA A 97 -1.90 0.06 -4.68
CA ALA A 97 -1.86 1.48 -4.97
C ALA A 97 -0.72 1.77 -5.95
N ILE A 98 -1.07 2.02 -7.20
CA ILE A 98 -0.10 2.32 -8.26
C ILE A 98 0.07 3.82 -8.35
N VAL A 99 1.28 4.28 -8.06
CA VAL A 99 1.64 5.71 -8.05
C VAL A 99 2.39 6.06 -9.33
N SER A 100 1.87 7.02 -10.08
CA SER A 100 2.55 7.59 -11.24
C SER A 100 3.43 8.78 -10.85
N ASP A 101 4.32 9.12 -11.77
CA ASP A 101 5.29 10.21 -11.71
C ASP A 101 4.66 11.61 -11.71
N ASP A 102 3.42 11.75 -12.19
CA ASP A 102 2.59 12.97 -12.06
C ASP A 102 1.87 13.07 -10.69
N SER A 103 2.17 12.15 -9.77
CA SER A 103 1.54 12.02 -8.46
C SER A 103 0.07 11.56 -8.46
N SER A 104 -0.44 11.04 -9.58
CA SER A 104 -1.72 10.33 -9.59
C SER A 104 -1.59 8.96 -8.91
N ILE A 105 -2.67 8.49 -8.25
CA ILE A 105 -2.72 7.17 -7.62
C ILE A 105 -3.97 6.44 -8.07
N VAL A 106 -3.82 5.20 -8.52
CA VAL A 106 -4.92 4.29 -8.85
C VAL A 106 -4.88 3.07 -7.94
N TYR A 107 -6.05 2.60 -7.51
CA TYR A 107 -6.18 1.49 -6.57
C TYR A 107 -6.80 0.28 -7.27
N TYR A 108 -6.03 -0.80 -7.41
CA TYR A 108 -6.50 -2.06 -7.97
C TYR A 108 -6.80 -3.06 -6.86
N LYS A 109 -8.02 -3.59 -6.83
CA LYS A 109 -8.38 -4.69 -5.93
C LYS A 109 -7.81 -6.01 -6.47
N LEU A 110 -6.93 -6.63 -5.70
CA LEU A 110 -6.42 -7.97 -5.93
C LEU A 110 -7.04 -8.93 -4.93
N THR A 111 -7.44 -10.12 -5.38
CA THR A 111 -7.99 -11.18 -4.52
C THR A 111 -7.12 -12.42 -4.56
N ALA A 112 -7.03 -13.14 -3.45
CA ALA A 112 -6.19 -14.34 -3.34
C ALA A 112 -6.65 -15.50 -4.24
N CYS A 113 -7.89 -15.48 -4.74
CA CYS A 113 -8.46 -16.51 -5.60
C CYS A 113 -9.13 -15.93 -6.85
N ILE A 114 -9.38 -16.83 -7.82
CA ILE A 114 -10.19 -16.58 -9.01
C ILE A 114 -11.62 -16.27 -8.56
N ASN A 115 -12.04 -15.02 -8.72
CA ASN A 115 -13.46 -14.67 -8.64
C ASN A 115 -14.11 -15.13 -9.94
N LYS A 116 -15.15 -15.97 -9.87
CA LYS A 116 -16.02 -16.20 -11.03
C LYS A 116 -16.61 -14.84 -11.47
N PRO A 117 -16.63 -14.53 -12.76
CA PRO A 117 -17.36 -13.36 -13.24
C PRO A 117 -18.82 -13.47 -12.79
N PRO A 118 -19.46 -12.37 -12.38
CA PRO A 118 -20.90 -12.38 -12.18
C PRO A 118 -21.56 -12.81 -13.49
N VAL A 119 -22.45 -13.81 -13.40
CA VAL A 119 -23.24 -14.33 -14.52
C VAL A 119 -24.36 -13.35 -14.85
#